data_AF-A0A2I4D6A7-F1
#
_entry.id   AF-A0A2I4D6A7-F1
#
_cell.length_a   1.000
_cell.length_b   1.000
_cell.length_c   1.000
_cell.angle_alpha   90.00
_cell.angle_beta   90.00
_cell.angle_gamma   90.00
#
_symmetry.space_group_name_H-M   'P 1'
#
loop_
_entity.id
_entity.type
_entity.pdbx_description
1 polymer ?
#
loop_
_entity_poly.entity_id
_entity_poly.type
_entity_poly.pdbx_seq_one_letter_code
_entity_poly.pdbx_strand_id
1 'polypeptide(L)'
;MAESDGGDFAPKHLQSSMANKNSTLRCTFSAPSHSATLLQGLSVLRAQGQLLDVVLAVNEEHFQVHRAVLAACSDYFRAMFTGGMRESNQDTIELKGLSARGLKHIIDFAYSAEVTLDLDCIQDVLGAAVFLQMVPVVELCEEFLKSAMSVETCLHIGQMATTFSLSSLKESVDAFTFRHFLQIAEEEDFLHVPMERLVFFLQSNELKNCTEIDLFHAAVRWLRCDESRRAQASSVLCHVRFPLMRSSELVDSVQTVDIMVEDVLCRQYLLEAFNYQILPFRQHEMQSPRTLIRSDVVSLITFGGTPYTDHDRTVSAKVYHLPDAASRQFKELTEMEAGCSHACVAALDNFVYVVGGQHSQYRSGEGAVDSCFRYDPHLNRWLRIQPMQEARIQFQLDVLQGQLYATGGRNRSGSLSSVECYCPKKNEWFYVESLKRRIWGHAGASCGERLYISGGYGVSLDDKKTLHCYDPSSDQWDFKAPMNEPRVLHSMICAQRRVYAMGGRMDHVDRCFDVLAVEYYIPENDQWTTISPMRAGQSEAGCCSLDKKIYVIGGYNWHLNNVTSIVQVYNTETDEWERDLHFPESFAGIACTPIILPQNTTQR
;
A
#
# COMPACT_ATOMS: atom_id res chain seq x y z
N MET A 1 42.05 -14.98 22.32
CA MET A 1 42.50 -15.40 20.99
C MET A 1 41.51 -14.85 19.98
N ALA A 2 42.00 -14.02 19.06
CA ALA A 2 41.35 -13.45 17.87
C ALA A 2 40.26 -12.37 18.07
N GLU A 3 40.72 -11.13 17.89
CA GLU A 3 39.95 -9.97 17.42
C GLU A 3 39.54 -10.13 15.94
N SER A 4 38.49 -9.40 15.58
CA SER A 4 37.90 -9.28 14.25
C SER A 4 38.67 -8.28 13.36
N ASP A 5 39.00 -8.72 12.16
CA ASP A 5 39.59 -7.91 11.08
C ASP A 5 38.58 -6.89 10.51
N GLY A 6 39.05 -5.64 10.44
CA GLY A 6 38.56 -4.65 9.48
C GLY A 6 39.14 -4.93 8.10
N GLY A 7 38.36 -4.60 7.06
CA GLY A 7 38.73 -4.81 5.67
C GLY A 7 39.86 -3.90 5.18
N ASP A 8 40.55 -4.37 4.14
CA ASP A 8 41.37 -3.52 3.30
C ASP A 8 41.36 -4.07 1.85
N PHE A 9 40.87 -3.24 0.91
CA PHE A 9 40.98 -3.49 -0.53
C PHE A 9 41.99 -2.50 -1.13
N ALA A 10 43.10 -3.09 -1.56
CA ALA A 10 44.17 -2.67 -2.47
C ALA A 10 43.73 -1.75 -3.66
N PRO A 11 44.63 -1.04 -4.42
CA PRO A 11 45.89 -1.62 -4.92
C PRO A 11 47.14 -0.75 -5.24
N LYS A 12 48.29 -1.44 -5.11
CA LYS A 12 49.49 -1.63 -5.98
C LYS A 12 50.30 -0.47 -6.63
N HIS A 13 51.63 -0.66 -6.47
CA HIS A 13 52.79 -0.39 -7.37
C HIS A 13 53.29 1.07 -7.47
N LEU A 14 54.58 1.43 -7.38
CA LEU A 14 55.85 0.85 -7.88
C LEU A 14 57.08 1.52 -7.20
N GLN A 15 58.22 0.82 -7.07
CA GLN A 15 59.52 1.39 -6.67
C GLN A 15 60.14 2.23 -7.80
N SER A 16 60.75 3.38 -7.48
CA SER A 16 61.89 3.93 -8.23
C SER A 16 62.57 5.12 -7.52
N SER A 17 63.87 4.93 -7.25
CA SER A 17 64.98 5.88 -7.42
C SER A 17 64.96 7.27 -6.77
N MET A 18 66.07 7.51 -6.06
CA MET A 18 66.49 8.76 -5.44
C MET A 18 66.57 9.97 -6.39
N ALA A 19 66.34 11.12 -5.75
CA ALA A 19 66.90 12.44 -6.03
C ALA A 19 66.22 13.34 -7.08
N ASN A 20 65.32 14.19 -6.58
CA ASN A 20 65.41 15.63 -6.84
C ASN A 20 65.19 16.40 -5.53
N LYS A 21 66.18 17.23 -5.18
CA LYS A 21 66.22 18.09 -3.98
C LYS A 21 65.31 19.31 -4.17
N ASN A 22 64.71 19.75 -3.07
CA ASN A 22 63.85 20.93 -2.86
C ASN A 22 62.32 20.74 -3.00
N SER A 23 61.77 19.72 -2.35
CA SER A 23 60.46 19.85 -1.72
C SER A 23 60.65 19.95 -0.21
N THR A 24 60.10 21.01 0.38
CA THR A 24 60.15 21.35 1.81
C THR A 24 59.89 20.14 2.72
N LEU A 25 60.82 19.82 3.64
CA LEU A 25 60.58 18.91 4.77
C LEU A 25 59.38 19.45 5.57
N ARG A 26 58.18 18.90 5.34
CA ARG A 26 56.96 19.21 6.10
C ARG A 26 56.73 18.11 7.12
N CYS A 27 56.87 18.45 8.39
CA CYS A 27 56.44 17.61 9.50
C CYS A 27 55.10 18.15 10.01
N THR A 28 54.07 17.31 10.05
CA THR A 28 52.75 17.67 10.60
C THR A 28 52.56 16.91 11.90
N PHE A 29 52.35 17.63 13.00
CA PHE A 29 52.00 17.07 14.31
C PHE A 29 50.49 17.21 14.53
N SER A 30 49.82 16.12 14.93
CA SER A 30 48.41 16.10 15.30
C SER A 30 48.28 15.60 16.73
N ALA A 31 47.61 16.36 17.59
CA ALA A 31 47.33 16.01 18.99
C ALA A 31 45.82 15.83 19.19
N PRO A 32 45.29 14.59 19.08
CA PRO A 32 43.84 14.35 19.14
C PRO A 32 43.18 14.79 20.45
N SER A 33 43.90 14.81 21.58
CA SER A 33 43.39 15.22 22.89
C SER A 33 43.40 16.74 23.14
N HIS A 34 43.94 17.53 22.21
CA HIS A 34 44.09 18.97 22.40
C HIS A 34 42.75 19.68 22.52
N SER A 35 41.75 19.30 21.71
CA SER A 35 40.40 19.88 21.73
C SER A 35 39.70 19.70 23.07
N ALA A 36 39.74 18.49 23.63
CA ALA A 36 39.17 18.19 24.95
C ALA A 36 39.89 18.96 26.07
N THR A 37 41.23 19.05 26.00
CA THR A 37 42.02 19.80 26.98
C THR A 37 41.72 21.31 26.92
N LEU A 38 41.56 21.86 25.72
CA LEU A 38 41.18 23.25 25.50
C LEU A 38 39.79 23.54 26.06
N LEU A 39 38.81 22.69 25.76
CA LEU A 39 37.43 22.83 26.24
C LEU A 39 37.36 22.78 27.77
N GLN A 40 38.08 21.84 28.39
CA GLN A 40 38.20 21.76 29.85
C GLN A 40 38.82 23.03 30.43
N GLY A 41 39.85 23.58 29.78
CA GLY A 41 40.45 24.86 30.17
C GLY A 41 39.46 26.02 30.12
N LEU A 42 38.67 26.13 29.05
CA LEU A 42 37.63 27.15 28.89
C LEU A 42 36.53 27.03 29.96
N SER A 43 36.16 25.80 30.33
CA SER A 43 35.20 25.52 31.41
C SER A 43 35.73 25.99 32.78
N VAL A 44 37.00 25.72 33.09
CA VAL A 44 37.65 26.19 34.32
C VAL A 44 37.74 27.72 34.37
N LEU A 45 38.08 28.38 33.26
CA LEU A 45 38.11 29.85 33.17
C LEU A 45 36.73 30.45 33.49
N ARG A 46 35.66 29.87 32.93
CA ARG A 46 34.29 30.31 33.20
C ARG A 46 33.92 30.14 34.68
N ALA A 47 34.24 28.99 35.27
CA ALA A 47 33.95 28.72 36.68
C ALA A 47 34.67 29.69 37.64
N GLN A 48 35.84 30.21 37.25
CA GLN A 48 36.61 31.18 38.03
C GLN A 48 36.28 32.65 37.73
N GLY A 49 35.36 32.94 36.81
CA GLY A 49 35.03 34.31 36.43
C GLY A 49 36.11 35.02 35.61
N GLN A 50 37.00 34.26 34.95
CA GLN A 50 38.17 34.81 34.26
C GLN A 50 37.88 34.99 32.77
N LEU A 51 38.31 36.12 32.21
CA LEU A 51 38.22 36.45 30.78
C LEU A 51 36.78 36.46 30.20
N LEU A 52 35.77 36.56 31.06
CA LEU A 52 34.37 36.69 30.66
C LEU A 52 34.11 38.10 30.10
N ASP A 53 33.46 38.15 28.93
CA ASP A 53 33.33 39.36 28.11
C ASP A 53 31.87 39.64 27.69
N VAL A 54 30.90 38.86 28.18
CA VAL A 54 29.47 39.14 28.00
C VAL A 54 28.62 38.48 29.10
N VAL A 55 27.51 39.13 29.45
CA VAL A 55 26.46 38.58 30.32
C VAL A 55 25.18 38.37 29.52
N LEU A 56 24.66 37.14 29.51
CA LEU A 56 23.34 36.83 28.96
C LEU A 56 22.29 36.93 30.06
N ALA A 57 21.24 37.72 29.85
CA ALA A 57 20.13 37.89 30.78
C ALA A 57 18.85 37.26 30.19
N VAL A 58 18.21 36.38 30.95
CA VAL A 58 16.89 35.80 30.63
C VAL A 58 16.02 35.93 31.87
N ASN A 59 14.93 36.70 31.76
CA ASN A 59 14.09 37.07 32.91
C ASN A 59 14.93 37.69 34.04
N GLU A 60 14.99 37.06 35.21
CA GLU A 60 15.80 37.51 36.36
C GLU A 60 17.14 36.78 36.51
N GLU A 61 17.47 35.84 35.61
CA GLU A 61 18.71 35.07 35.66
C GLU A 61 19.79 35.65 34.75
N HIS A 62 21.04 35.64 35.24
CA HIS A 62 22.21 36.19 34.55
C HIS A 62 23.31 35.15 34.41
N PHE A 63 23.85 34.99 33.20
CA PHE A 63 24.89 34.02 32.87
C PHE A 63 26.11 34.73 32.28
N GLN A 64 27.23 34.70 33.01
CA GLN A 64 28.50 35.21 32.50
C GLN A 64 29.20 34.16 31.63
N VAL A 65 29.60 34.54 30.42
CA VAL A 65 30.11 33.62 29.39
C VAL A 65 31.17 34.30 28.51
N HIS A 66 31.84 33.51 27.68
CA HIS A 66 32.80 33.98 26.69
C HIS A 66 32.14 34.07 25.30
N ARG A 67 32.19 35.24 24.65
CA ARG A 67 31.64 35.48 23.31
C ARG A 67 32.22 34.53 22.28
N ALA A 68 33.54 34.30 22.35
CA ALA A 68 34.25 33.43 21.43
C ALA A 68 33.79 31.97 21.50
N VAL A 69 33.45 31.47 22.69
CA VAL A 69 32.97 30.09 22.88
C VAL A 69 31.58 29.93 22.27
N LEU A 70 30.66 30.84 22.60
CA LEU A 70 29.31 30.82 22.07
C LEU A 70 29.26 31.04 20.55
N ALA A 71 30.04 31.98 20.01
CA ALA A 71 30.13 32.18 18.56
C ALA A 71 30.78 31.01 17.82
N ALA A 72 31.59 30.19 18.49
CA ALA A 72 32.20 29.01 17.88
C ALA A 72 31.21 27.84 17.74
N CYS A 73 30.25 27.70 18.66
CA CYS A 73 29.30 26.59 18.67
C CYS A 73 27.89 26.94 18.16
N SER A 74 27.54 28.23 18.06
CA SER A 74 26.22 28.72 17.63
C SER A 74 26.33 29.78 16.54
N ASP A 75 25.65 29.53 15.41
CA ASP A 75 25.57 30.49 14.31
C ASP A 75 24.78 31.75 14.70
N TYR A 76 23.79 31.62 15.59
CA TYR A 76 23.04 32.75 16.16
C TYR A 76 23.96 33.72 16.91
N PHE A 77 24.77 33.20 17.86
CA PHE A 77 25.71 34.02 18.60
C PHE A 77 26.85 34.54 17.71
N ARG A 78 27.30 33.75 16.72
CA ARG A 78 28.28 34.21 15.75
C ARG A 78 27.77 35.42 14.99
N ALA A 79 26.55 35.37 14.47
CA ALA A 79 25.92 36.49 13.79
C ALA A 79 25.76 37.69 14.74
N MET A 80 25.27 37.48 15.97
CA MET A 80 25.07 38.54 16.96
C MET A 80 26.36 39.29 17.30
N PHE A 81 27.46 38.57 17.54
CA PHE A 81 28.72 39.18 17.98
C PHE A 81 29.58 39.72 16.84
N THR A 82 29.45 39.17 15.63
CA THR A 82 30.30 39.55 14.48
C THR A 82 29.58 40.34 13.38
N GLY A 83 28.24 40.34 13.38
CA GLY A 83 27.41 40.94 12.34
C GLY A 83 27.13 42.44 12.48
N GLY A 84 27.80 43.14 13.41
CA GLY A 84 27.63 44.59 13.60
C GLY A 84 26.28 45.00 14.22
N MET A 85 25.59 44.08 14.91
CA MET A 85 24.38 44.40 15.68
C MET A 85 24.69 45.25 16.91
N ARG A 86 23.69 45.92 17.51
CA ARG A 86 23.90 46.79 18.68
C ARG A 86 24.43 46.00 19.89
N GLU A 87 23.99 44.76 19.99
CA GLU A 87 24.39 43.72 20.94
C GLU A 87 25.88 43.38 20.84
N SER A 88 26.53 43.68 19.70
CA SER A 88 27.97 43.49 19.53
C SER A 88 28.81 44.37 20.47
N ASN A 89 28.24 45.47 20.97
CA ASN A 89 28.92 46.44 21.84
C ASN A 89 28.32 46.52 23.25
N GLN A 90 27.44 45.56 23.62
CA GLN A 90 26.80 45.52 24.92
C GLN A 90 27.46 44.49 25.84
N ASP A 91 27.70 44.88 27.09
CA ASP A 91 28.22 43.98 28.12
C ASP A 91 27.14 43.04 28.68
N THR A 92 25.85 43.40 28.53
CA THR A 92 24.70 42.58 28.93
C THR A 92 23.67 42.53 27.82
N ILE A 93 23.28 41.32 27.43
CA ILE A 93 22.35 41.05 26.33
C ILE A 93 21.12 40.33 26.90
N GLU A 94 19.95 40.94 26.72
CA GLU A 94 18.68 40.37 27.13
C GLU A 94 18.14 39.44 26.03
N LEU A 95 18.04 38.15 26.32
CA LEU A 95 17.47 37.15 25.41
C LEU A 95 16.00 36.92 25.77
N LYS A 96 15.11 37.27 24.84
CA LYS A 96 13.65 37.12 25.00
C LYS A 96 13.17 35.84 24.35
N GLY A 97 12.19 35.18 24.97
CA GLY A 97 11.57 33.96 24.43
C GLY A 97 12.28 32.65 24.77
N LEU A 98 13.25 32.69 25.68
CA LEU A 98 13.95 31.51 26.20
C LEU A 98 13.62 31.29 27.68
N SER A 99 13.66 30.04 28.12
CA SER A 99 13.70 29.72 29.55
C SER A 99 15.14 29.73 30.06
N ALA A 100 15.33 30.17 31.30
CA ALA A 100 16.66 30.20 31.92
C ALA A 100 17.24 28.77 32.06
N ARG A 101 16.39 27.77 32.31
CA ARG A 101 16.75 26.34 32.33
C ARG A 101 17.31 25.89 30.99
N GLY A 102 16.60 26.15 29.90
CA GLY A 102 17.04 25.79 28.54
C GLY A 102 18.36 26.47 28.18
N LEU A 103 18.48 27.78 28.43
CA LEU A 103 19.72 28.52 28.18
C LEU A 103 20.90 27.94 28.97
N LYS A 104 20.70 27.61 30.26
CA LYS A 104 21.74 27.01 31.10
C LYS A 104 22.28 25.71 30.49
N HIS A 105 21.41 24.79 30.05
CA HIS A 105 21.83 23.55 29.41
C HIS A 105 22.64 23.78 28.12
N ILE A 106 22.24 24.76 27.31
CA ILE A 106 22.98 25.11 26.07
C ILE A 106 24.35 25.72 26.40
N ILE A 107 24.44 26.57 27.41
CA ILE A 107 25.72 27.12 27.83
C ILE A 107 26.60 26.00 28.40
N ASP A 108 26.06 25.14 29.26
CA ASP A 108 26.85 24.05 29.85
C ASP A 108 27.38 23.11 28.76
N PHE A 109 26.56 22.77 27.75
CA PHE A 109 27.01 22.06 26.54
C PHE A 109 28.16 22.76 25.81
N ALA A 110 28.08 24.08 25.64
CA ALA A 110 29.13 24.85 24.97
C ALA A 110 30.50 24.75 25.68
N TYR A 111 30.52 24.41 26.98
CA TYR A 111 31.74 24.24 27.79
C TYR A 111 32.06 22.79 28.17
N SER A 112 31.14 21.84 28.03
CA SER A 112 31.33 20.43 28.39
C SER A 112 31.28 19.46 27.21
N ALA A 113 30.66 19.85 26.10
CA ALA A 113 30.21 18.97 25.02
C ALA A 113 29.22 17.87 25.47
N GLU A 114 28.56 18.04 26.62
CA GLU A 114 27.61 17.09 27.21
C GLU A 114 26.28 17.77 27.54
N VAL A 115 25.16 17.09 27.25
CA VAL A 115 23.79 17.48 27.66
C VAL A 115 23.10 16.25 28.25
N THR A 116 22.45 16.44 29.39
CA THR A 116 21.54 15.46 29.98
C THR A 116 20.10 15.87 29.73
N LEU A 117 19.29 14.95 29.21
CA LEU A 117 17.89 15.18 28.85
C LEU A 117 16.96 14.29 29.70
N ASP A 118 15.82 14.84 30.08
CA ASP A 118 14.70 14.15 30.71
C ASP A 118 13.38 14.74 30.15
N LEU A 119 12.24 14.10 30.43
CA LEU A 119 10.94 14.55 29.92
C LEU A 119 10.51 15.91 30.52
N ASP A 120 11.05 16.32 31.66
CA ASP A 120 10.70 17.58 32.33
C ASP A 120 11.48 18.77 31.75
N CYS A 121 12.67 18.54 31.20
CA CYS A 121 13.56 19.58 30.68
C CYS A 121 13.56 19.66 29.16
N ILE A 122 13.12 18.61 28.46
CA ILE A 122 13.30 18.49 27.02
C ILE A 122 12.68 19.64 26.23
N GLN A 123 11.51 20.14 26.64
CA GLN A 123 10.86 21.27 25.96
C GLN A 123 11.66 22.56 26.09
N ASP A 124 12.22 22.83 27.27
CA ASP A 124 13.08 23.98 27.54
C ASP A 124 14.38 23.91 26.73
N VAL A 125 15.04 22.75 26.77
CA VAL A 125 16.33 22.52 26.09
C VAL A 125 16.15 22.57 24.59
N LEU A 126 15.12 21.91 24.05
CA LEU A 126 14.83 21.94 22.61
C LEU A 126 14.49 23.35 22.13
N GLY A 127 13.68 24.10 22.89
CA GLY A 127 13.36 25.48 22.54
C GLY A 127 14.60 26.38 22.52
N ALA A 128 15.50 26.23 23.50
CA ALA A 128 16.77 26.93 23.50
C ALA A 128 17.70 26.50 22.36
N ALA A 129 17.78 25.20 22.07
CA ALA A 129 18.62 24.66 21.01
C ALA A 129 18.19 25.18 19.63
N VAL A 130 16.89 25.16 19.34
CA VAL A 130 16.33 25.64 18.06
C VAL A 130 16.54 27.14 17.93
N PHE A 131 16.19 27.92 18.95
CA PHE A 131 16.34 29.38 18.93
C PHE A 131 17.80 29.81 18.77
N LEU A 132 18.73 29.15 19.47
CA LEU A 132 20.16 29.44 19.44
C LEU A 132 20.89 28.70 18.31
N GLN A 133 20.18 28.00 17.43
CA GLN A 133 20.76 27.27 16.27
C GLN A 133 21.84 26.25 16.66
N MET A 134 21.63 25.52 17.76
CA MET A 134 22.51 24.46 18.26
C MET A 134 22.11 23.10 17.66
N VAL A 135 22.40 22.92 16.36
CA VAL A 135 21.96 21.74 15.58
C VAL A 135 22.25 20.39 16.26
N PRO A 136 23.45 20.12 16.81
CA PRO A 136 23.72 18.82 17.44
C PRO A 136 22.83 18.52 18.66
N VAL A 137 22.41 19.57 19.38
CA VAL A 137 21.51 19.42 20.53
C VAL A 137 20.07 19.19 20.05
N VAL A 138 19.66 19.83 18.96
CA VAL A 138 18.35 19.58 18.32
C VAL A 138 18.25 18.12 17.86
N GLU A 139 19.28 17.62 17.16
CA GLU A 139 19.34 16.23 16.70
C GLU A 139 19.28 15.24 17.89
N LEU A 140 20.01 15.51 18.97
CA LEU A 140 19.94 14.70 20.20
C LEU A 140 18.54 14.72 20.83
N CYS A 141 17.90 15.89 20.89
CA CYS A 141 16.54 16.02 21.41
C CYS A 141 15.54 15.26 20.55
N GLU A 142 15.66 15.30 19.22
CA GLU A 142 14.81 14.52 18.32
C GLU A 142 14.94 13.02 18.56
N GLU A 143 16.16 12.50 18.65
CA GLU A 143 16.40 11.07 18.90
C GLU A 143 15.89 10.63 20.28
N PHE A 144 16.07 11.46 21.31
CA PHE A 144 15.51 11.21 22.63
C PHE A 144 13.97 11.14 22.57
N LEU A 145 13.32 12.12 21.93
CA LEU A 145 11.86 12.16 21.77
C LEU A 145 11.32 10.97 20.97
N LYS A 146 12.03 10.53 19.92
CA LYS A 146 11.68 9.29 19.19
C LYS A 146 11.76 8.07 20.10
N SER A 147 12.79 7.97 20.94
CA SER A 147 12.98 6.84 21.86
C SER A 147 11.99 6.81 23.03
N ALA A 148 11.50 7.98 23.46
CA ALA A 148 10.56 8.12 24.57
C ALA A 148 9.08 8.08 24.14
N MET A 149 8.81 7.84 22.86
CA MET A 149 7.46 7.84 22.31
C MET A 149 6.64 6.64 22.83
N SER A 150 5.53 6.95 23.50
CA SER A 150 4.56 6.00 24.03
C SER A 150 3.13 6.49 23.76
N VAL A 151 2.12 5.68 24.09
CA VAL A 151 0.70 6.08 24.00
C VAL A 151 0.45 7.37 24.81
N GLU A 152 1.00 7.44 26.02
CA GLU A 152 0.86 8.57 26.94
C GLU A 152 1.60 9.83 26.45
N THR A 153 2.79 9.69 25.84
CA THR A 153 3.64 10.84 25.50
C THR A 153 3.46 11.35 24.07
N CYS A 154 2.90 10.54 23.16
CA CYS A 154 2.95 10.82 21.71
C CYS A 154 2.29 12.15 21.30
N LEU A 155 1.16 12.53 21.91
CA LEU A 155 0.44 13.75 21.56
C LEU A 155 1.24 15.00 21.96
N HIS A 156 1.84 14.99 23.15
CA HIS A 156 2.72 16.06 23.61
C HIS A 156 3.97 16.17 22.73
N ILE A 157 4.62 15.04 22.42
CA ILE A 157 5.77 15.00 21.51
C ILE A 157 5.38 15.55 20.12
N GLY A 158 4.18 15.22 19.63
CA GLY A 158 3.64 15.77 18.38
C GLY A 158 3.43 17.28 18.40
N GLN A 159 2.98 17.83 19.54
CA GLN A 159 2.84 19.26 19.74
C GLN A 159 4.22 19.94 19.74
N MET A 160 5.22 19.36 20.41
CA MET A 160 6.60 19.84 20.37
C MET A 160 7.14 19.84 18.94
N ALA A 161 7.00 18.73 18.21
CA ALA A 161 7.44 18.61 16.83
C ALA A 161 6.82 19.69 15.93
N THR A 162 5.54 20.02 16.14
CA THR A 162 4.85 21.07 15.39
C THR A 162 5.34 22.46 15.80
N THR A 163 5.48 22.72 17.09
CA THR A 163 5.93 24.02 17.64
C THR A 163 7.33 24.38 17.17
N PHE A 164 8.23 23.40 17.14
CA PHE A 164 9.63 23.58 16.74
C PHE A 164 9.90 23.24 15.27
N SER A 165 8.88 22.92 14.48
CA SER A 165 8.97 22.59 13.05
C SER A 165 9.91 21.42 12.72
N LEU A 166 9.89 20.37 13.56
CA LEU A 166 10.71 19.17 13.42
C LEU A 166 10.01 18.14 12.54
N SER A 167 10.30 18.15 11.23
CA SER A 167 9.60 17.31 10.24
C SER A 167 9.83 15.80 10.47
N SER A 168 11.08 15.38 10.71
CA SER A 168 11.42 13.96 10.92
C SER A 168 10.71 13.38 12.15
N LEU A 169 10.70 14.14 13.26
CA LEU A 169 9.98 13.75 14.47
C LEU A 169 8.46 13.71 14.22
N LYS A 170 7.91 14.69 13.50
CA LYS A 170 6.48 14.74 13.17
C LYS A 170 6.03 13.51 12.36
N GLU A 171 6.79 13.11 11.35
CA GLU A 171 6.53 11.89 10.57
C GLU A 171 6.54 10.64 11.45
N SER A 172 7.50 10.57 12.39
CA SER A 172 7.60 9.46 13.34
C SER A 172 6.39 9.41 14.29
N VAL A 173 5.96 10.57 14.82
CA VAL A 173 4.76 10.69 15.65
C VAL A 173 3.50 10.30 14.88
N ASP A 174 3.36 10.74 13.63
CA ASP A 174 2.23 10.39 12.79
C ASP A 174 2.18 8.88 12.54
N ALA A 175 3.30 8.27 12.18
CA ALA A 175 3.39 6.83 11.98
C ALA A 175 3.06 6.02 13.25
N PHE A 176 3.50 6.49 14.42
CA PHE A 176 3.14 5.88 15.71
C PHE A 176 1.66 6.04 16.02
N THR A 177 1.13 7.26 15.82
CA THR A 177 -0.29 7.58 16.07
C THR A 177 -1.20 6.71 15.20
N PHE A 178 -0.88 6.53 13.91
CA PHE A 178 -1.69 5.67 13.04
C PHE A 178 -1.70 4.20 13.44
N ARG A 179 -0.64 3.71 14.10
CA ARG A 179 -0.57 2.33 14.61
C ARG A 179 -1.30 2.13 15.93
N HIS A 180 -1.33 3.14 16.78
CA HIS A 180 -1.84 3.07 18.15
C HIS A 180 -3.08 3.96 18.38
N PHE A 181 -3.75 4.41 17.31
CA PHE A 181 -4.80 5.43 17.36
C PHE A 181 -5.89 5.14 18.39
N LEU A 182 -6.38 3.90 18.46
CA LEU A 182 -7.45 3.53 19.42
C LEU A 182 -7.01 3.71 20.88
N GLN A 183 -5.78 3.30 21.21
CA GLN A 183 -5.25 3.46 22.57
C GLN A 183 -5.08 4.95 22.90
N ILE A 184 -4.56 5.72 21.95
CA ILE A 184 -4.39 7.18 22.10
C ILE A 184 -5.76 7.86 22.23
N ALA A 185 -6.78 7.41 21.51
CA ALA A 185 -8.13 7.97 21.55
C ALA A 185 -8.86 7.72 22.88
N GLU A 186 -8.36 6.84 23.74
CA GLU A 186 -8.86 6.61 25.10
C GLU A 186 -8.26 7.59 26.12
N GLU A 187 -7.08 8.16 25.85
CA GLU A 187 -6.40 9.09 26.75
C GLU A 187 -7.15 10.43 26.92
N GLU A 188 -6.92 11.12 28.04
CA GLU A 188 -7.52 12.44 28.32
C GLU A 188 -6.94 13.55 27.43
N ASP A 189 -5.65 13.46 27.11
CA ASP A 189 -4.97 14.42 26.24
C ASP A 189 -5.57 14.46 24.83
N PHE A 190 -6.15 13.34 24.37
CA PHE A 190 -6.84 13.27 23.09
C PHE A 190 -8.01 14.26 22.98
N LEU A 191 -8.71 14.54 24.08
CA LEU A 191 -9.85 15.46 24.10
C LEU A 191 -9.45 16.91 23.81
N HIS A 192 -8.16 17.23 23.96
CA HIS A 192 -7.59 18.56 23.76
C HIS A 192 -6.93 18.72 22.39
N VAL A 193 -6.93 17.67 21.55
CA VAL A 193 -6.36 17.72 20.20
C VAL A 193 -7.12 18.74 19.33
N PRO A 194 -6.43 19.60 18.56
CA PRO A 194 -7.06 20.52 17.63
C PRO A 194 -7.89 19.81 16.56
N MET A 195 -8.98 20.45 16.11
CA MET A 195 -9.89 19.87 15.12
C MET A 195 -9.16 19.45 13.83
N GLU A 196 -8.24 20.29 13.35
CA GLU A 196 -7.48 20.03 12.12
C GLU A 196 -6.66 18.75 12.24
N ARG A 197 -6.15 18.47 13.44
CA ARG A 197 -5.34 17.29 13.72
C ARG A 197 -6.20 16.04 13.85
N LEU A 198 -7.38 16.15 14.48
CA LEU A 198 -8.36 15.06 14.51
C LEU A 198 -8.84 14.70 13.10
N VAL A 199 -9.21 15.69 12.30
CA VAL A 199 -9.62 15.51 10.89
C VAL A 199 -8.49 14.86 10.10
N PHE A 200 -7.24 15.28 10.31
CA PHE A 200 -6.07 14.66 9.69
C PHE A 200 -5.97 13.16 9.99
N PHE A 201 -6.26 12.73 11.21
CA PHE A 201 -6.28 11.32 11.55
C PHE A 201 -7.49 10.60 10.90
N LEU A 202 -8.70 11.15 11.06
CA LEU A 202 -9.94 10.52 10.59
C LEU A 202 -10.04 10.44 9.06
N GLN A 203 -9.34 11.27 8.30
CA GLN A 203 -9.32 11.17 6.82
C GLN A 203 -8.30 10.14 6.31
N SER A 204 -7.33 9.74 7.13
CA SER A 204 -6.19 8.93 6.71
C SER A 204 -6.56 7.47 6.41
N ASN A 205 -5.92 6.92 5.38
CA ASN A 205 -5.93 5.48 5.04
C ASN A 205 -4.83 4.68 5.75
N GLU A 206 -4.00 5.33 6.56
CA GLU A 206 -2.87 4.70 7.26
C GLU A 206 -3.23 4.13 8.64
N LEU A 207 -4.43 4.43 9.15
CA LEU A 207 -4.92 3.92 10.43
C LEU A 207 -4.94 2.38 10.43
N LYS A 208 -4.23 1.77 11.37
CA LYS A 208 -4.16 0.31 11.53
C LYS A 208 -5.10 -0.15 12.65
N ASN A 209 -5.69 -1.33 12.49
CA ASN A 209 -6.50 -1.99 13.53
C ASN A 209 -7.67 -1.13 14.05
N CYS A 210 -8.27 -0.30 13.21
CA CYS A 210 -9.41 0.55 13.55
C CYS A 210 -10.61 0.17 12.67
N THR A 211 -11.76 -0.09 13.28
CA THR A 211 -13.02 -0.15 12.53
C THR A 211 -13.64 1.25 12.43
N GLU A 212 -14.54 1.46 11.48
CA GLU A 212 -15.22 2.77 11.36
C GLU A 212 -16.05 3.10 12.59
N ILE A 213 -16.61 2.10 13.28
CA ILE A 213 -17.35 2.31 14.53
C ILE A 213 -16.43 2.79 15.66
N ASP A 214 -15.18 2.32 15.72
CA ASP A 214 -14.21 2.81 16.69
C ASP A 214 -13.85 4.28 16.43
N LEU A 215 -13.64 4.64 15.15
CA LEU A 215 -13.37 6.02 14.74
C LEU A 215 -14.56 6.94 15.05
N PHE A 216 -15.79 6.45 14.86
CA PHE A 216 -17.00 7.16 15.25
C PHE A 216 -17.02 7.43 16.76
N HIS A 217 -16.77 6.42 17.59
CA HIS A 217 -16.74 6.59 19.05
C HIS A 217 -15.66 7.58 19.50
N ALA A 218 -14.46 7.52 18.93
CA ALA A 218 -13.39 8.48 19.21
C ALA A 218 -13.81 9.91 18.84
N ALA A 219 -14.39 10.12 17.66
CA ALA A 219 -14.86 11.43 17.21
C ALA A 219 -15.99 11.97 18.09
N VAL A 220 -16.96 11.13 18.48
CA VAL A 220 -18.07 11.53 19.36
C VAL A 220 -17.57 11.86 20.77
N ARG A 221 -16.61 11.09 21.31
CA ARG A 221 -15.97 11.39 22.60
C ARG A 221 -15.32 12.78 22.57
N TRP A 222 -14.57 13.10 21.51
CA TRP A 222 -13.95 14.41 21.32
C TRP A 222 -14.98 15.55 21.15
N LEU A 223 -16.06 15.32 20.41
CA LEU A 223 -17.14 16.30 20.20
C LEU A 223 -17.93 16.59 21.50
N ARG A 224 -18.12 15.58 22.36
CA ARG A 224 -18.87 15.71 23.62
C ARG A 224 -18.09 16.37 24.74
N CYS A 225 -16.76 16.47 24.62
CA CYS A 225 -15.93 17.13 25.61
C CYS A 225 -16.23 18.65 25.72
N ASP A 226 -16.62 19.28 24.62
CA ASP A 226 -16.88 20.72 24.54
C ASP A 226 -18.08 21.00 23.63
N GLU A 227 -19.16 21.51 24.24
CA GLU A 227 -20.42 21.78 23.53
C GLU A 227 -20.25 22.78 22.37
N SER A 228 -19.26 23.66 22.41
CA SER A 228 -19.00 24.61 21.32
C SER A 228 -18.61 23.91 20.01
N ARG A 229 -18.05 22.69 20.10
CA ARG A 229 -17.64 21.87 18.96
C ARG A 229 -18.82 21.24 18.23
N ARG A 230 -20.02 21.22 18.84
CA ARG A 230 -21.22 20.61 18.24
C ARG A 230 -21.55 21.19 16.87
N ALA A 231 -21.32 22.49 16.67
CA ALA A 231 -21.52 23.16 15.39
C ALA A 231 -20.59 22.65 14.27
N GLN A 232 -19.48 21.99 14.62
CA GLN A 232 -18.51 21.43 13.68
C GLN A 232 -18.64 19.92 13.50
N ALA A 233 -19.65 19.29 14.13
CA ALA A 233 -19.83 17.85 14.10
C ALA A 233 -19.89 17.28 12.69
N SER A 234 -20.63 17.93 11.78
CA SER A 234 -20.75 17.50 10.38
C SER A 234 -19.41 17.52 9.64
N SER A 235 -18.52 18.44 9.99
CA SER A 235 -17.20 18.62 9.38
C SER A 235 -16.19 17.59 9.90
N VAL A 236 -16.36 17.10 11.12
CA VAL A 236 -15.53 16.02 11.68
C VAL A 236 -16.05 14.66 11.21
N LEU A 237 -17.35 14.42 11.34
CA LEU A 237 -17.97 13.12 11.10
C LEU A 237 -18.08 12.77 9.61
N CYS A 238 -17.94 13.71 8.69
CA CYS A 238 -17.88 13.40 7.25
C CYS A 238 -16.68 12.54 6.85
N HIS A 239 -15.67 12.44 7.72
CA HIS A 239 -14.48 11.61 7.53
C HIS A 239 -14.63 10.18 8.08
N VAL A 240 -15.74 9.89 8.76
CA VAL A 240 -16.14 8.54 9.16
C VAL A 240 -16.93 7.88 8.04
N ARG A 241 -16.58 6.63 7.69
CA ARG A 241 -17.13 5.91 6.53
C ARG A 241 -18.32 5.06 6.97
N PHE A 242 -19.40 5.71 7.38
CA PHE A 242 -20.63 5.05 7.83
C PHE A 242 -21.19 3.96 6.89
N PRO A 243 -21.12 4.08 5.55
CA PRO A 243 -21.51 3.00 4.64
C PRO A 243 -20.77 1.68 4.87
N LEU A 244 -19.58 1.73 5.47
CA LEU A 244 -18.72 0.61 5.85
C LEU A 244 -18.89 0.21 7.32
N MET A 245 -20.07 0.42 7.89
CA MET A 245 -20.46 -0.14 9.18
C MET A 245 -21.54 -1.19 8.98
N ARG A 246 -21.63 -2.13 9.93
CA ARG A 246 -22.71 -3.12 9.95
C ARG A 246 -24.04 -2.43 10.24
N SER A 247 -25.13 -2.97 9.72
CA SER A 247 -26.47 -2.42 9.96
C SER A 247 -26.82 -2.34 11.46
N SER A 248 -26.35 -3.29 12.29
CA SER A 248 -26.53 -3.25 13.74
C SER A 248 -25.77 -2.10 14.40
N GLU A 249 -24.54 -1.82 13.96
CA GLU A 249 -23.73 -0.71 14.49
C GLU A 249 -24.38 0.64 14.18
N LEU A 250 -24.92 0.78 12.97
CA LEU A 250 -25.64 1.98 12.55
C LEU A 250 -26.90 2.23 13.40
N VAL A 251 -27.69 1.19 13.68
CA VAL A 251 -28.94 1.32 14.43
C VAL A 251 -28.71 1.45 15.93
N ASP A 252 -27.87 0.58 16.50
CA ASP A 252 -27.73 0.44 17.95
C ASP A 252 -26.78 1.51 18.54
N SER A 253 -25.78 1.96 17.78
CA SER A 253 -24.75 2.89 18.27
C SER A 253 -24.79 4.25 17.58
N VAL A 254 -24.84 4.32 16.25
CA VAL A 254 -24.72 5.61 15.53
C VAL A 254 -26.00 6.42 15.60
N GLN A 255 -27.13 5.81 15.29
CA GLN A 255 -28.44 6.48 15.26
C GLN A 255 -28.90 6.95 16.65
N THR A 256 -28.40 6.34 17.73
CA THR A 256 -28.76 6.70 19.11
C THR A 256 -28.06 7.97 19.61
N VAL A 257 -27.03 8.44 18.90
CA VAL A 257 -26.32 9.69 19.22
C VAL A 257 -27.13 10.89 18.73
N ASP A 258 -27.44 11.78 19.67
CA ASP A 258 -28.15 13.05 19.49
C ASP A 258 -27.62 13.89 18.33
N ILE A 259 -26.29 14.04 18.22
CA ILE A 259 -25.62 14.77 17.13
C ILE A 259 -26.01 14.22 15.75
N MET A 260 -26.16 12.91 15.62
CA MET A 260 -26.50 12.27 14.33
C MET A 260 -27.94 12.51 13.89
N VAL A 261 -28.84 12.82 14.83
CA VAL A 261 -30.26 13.02 14.59
C VAL A 261 -30.59 14.50 14.40
N GLU A 262 -29.97 15.36 15.20
CA GLU A 262 -30.25 16.80 15.22
C GLU A 262 -29.56 17.55 14.07
N ASP A 263 -28.32 17.19 13.73
CA ASP A 263 -27.60 17.83 12.63
C ASP A 263 -28.08 17.31 11.27
N VAL A 264 -28.37 18.26 10.36
CA VAL A 264 -28.95 17.96 9.06
C VAL A 264 -27.99 17.15 8.18
N LEU A 265 -26.69 17.46 8.21
CA LEU A 265 -25.67 16.79 7.38
C LEU A 265 -25.30 15.43 7.98
N CYS A 266 -25.16 15.32 9.30
CA CYS A 266 -24.95 14.02 9.95
C CYS A 266 -26.08 13.03 9.65
N ARG A 267 -27.34 13.50 9.65
CA ARG A 267 -28.48 12.69 9.25
C ARG A 267 -28.41 12.25 7.78
N GLN A 268 -27.88 13.09 6.88
CA GLN A 268 -27.64 12.69 5.49
C GLN A 268 -26.58 11.59 5.38
N TYR A 269 -25.51 11.64 6.17
CA TYR A 269 -24.50 10.57 6.20
C TYR A 269 -25.10 9.24 6.66
N LEU A 270 -26.00 9.28 7.64
CA LEU A 270 -26.70 8.09 8.12
C LEU A 270 -27.67 7.53 7.06
N LEU A 271 -28.40 8.40 6.35
CA LEU A 271 -29.27 7.99 5.23
C LEU A 271 -28.47 7.37 4.07
N GLU A 272 -27.31 7.93 3.73
CA GLU A 272 -26.38 7.34 2.76
C GLU A 272 -25.97 5.93 3.19
N ALA A 273 -25.56 5.76 4.45
CA ALA A 273 -25.15 4.47 4.98
C ALA A 273 -26.28 3.43 4.95
N PHE A 274 -27.50 3.79 5.36
CA PHE A 274 -28.64 2.89 5.27
C PHE A 274 -28.98 2.50 3.84
N ASN A 275 -28.99 3.45 2.90
CA ASN A 275 -29.20 3.16 1.49
C ASN A 275 -28.12 2.20 0.94
N TYR A 276 -26.86 2.41 1.33
CA TYR A 276 -25.75 1.55 0.92
C TYR A 276 -25.91 0.11 1.42
N GLN A 277 -26.37 -0.08 2.66
CA GLN A 277 -26.57 -1.39 3.28
C GLN A 277 -27.83 -2.12 2.77
N ILE A 278 -28.92 -1.38 2.51
CA ILE A 278 -30.21 -1.97 2.07
C ILE A 278 -30.19 -2.33 0.57
N LEU A 279 -29.33 -1.70 -0.23
CA LEU A 279 -29.28 -1.87 -1.69
C LEU A 279 -27.95 -2.50 -2.15
N PRO A 280 -27.63 -3.76 -1.76
CA PRO A 280 -26.35 -4.40 -2.07
C PRO A 280 -26.05 -4.43 -3.57
N PHE A 281 -27.06 -4.70 -4.40
CA PHE A 281 -26.95 -4.75 -5.87
C PHE A 281 -26.66 -3.40 -6.53
N ARG A 282 -26.89 -2.28 -5.83
CA ARG A 282 -26.66 -0.92 -6.35
C ARG A 282 -25.41 -0.26 -5.77
N GLN A 283 -24.65 -0.94 -4.91
CA GLN A 283 -23.45 -0.37 -4.28
C GLN A 283 -22.42 0.15 -5.29
N HIS A 284 -22.29 -0.49 -6.46
CA HIS A 284 -21.46 -0.02 -7.56
C HIS A 284 -21.87 1.38 -8.10
N GLU A 285 -23.16 1.74 -8.05
CA GLU A 285 -23.64 3.08 -8.45
C GLU A 285 -23.49 4.12 -7.32
N MET A 286 -23.15 3.69 -6.09
CA MET A 286 -23.14 4.52 -4.89
C MET A 286 -21.72 4.80 -4.38
N GLN A 287 -20.71 4.70 -5.25
CA GLN A 287 -19.32 4.91 -4.86
C GLN A 287 -19.06 6.37 -4.48
N SER A 288 -18.46 6.56 -3.30
CA SER A 288 -18.03 7.86 -2.78
C SER A 288 -16.76 7.66 -1.94
N PRO A 289 -16.02 8.73 -1.57
CA PRO A 289 -14.89 8.59 -0.65
C PRO A 289 -15.25 7.91 0.69
N ARG A 290 -16.54 7.92 1.09
CA ARG A 290 -17.05 7.25 2.29
C ARG A 290 -17.46 5.78 2.07
N THR A 291 -17.42 5.26 0.84
CA THR A 291 -17.68 3.84 0.55
C THR A 291 -16.41 3.06 0.21
N LEU A 292 -15.25 3.72 0.21
CA LEU A 292 -13.95 3.09 -0.04
C LEU A 292 -13.36 2.55 1.26
N ILE A 293 -12.77 1.35 1.21
CA ILE A 293 -12.07 0.78 2.36
C ILE A 293 -10.92 1.69 2.79
N ARG A 294 -10.70 1.81 4.11
CA ARG A 294 -9.64 2.61 4.70
C ARG A 294 -8.27 1.93 4.55
N SER A 295 -7.78 1.91 3.32
CA SER A 295 -6.47 1.41 2.97
C SER A 295 -6.09 1.83 1.55
N ASP A 296 -4.80 2.11 1.34
CA ASP A 296 -4.21 2.29 0.01
C ASP A 296 -3.46 1.04 -0.48
N VAL A 297 -3.47 -0.05 0.32
CA VAL A 297 -2.71 -1.27 0.01
C VAL A 297 -3.59 -2.21 -0.80
N VAL A 298 -3.18 -2.44 -2.05
CA VAL A 298 -3.81 -3.42 -2.93
C VAL A 298 -3.15 -4.77 -2.72
N SER A 299 -3.94 -5.75 -2.28
CA SER A 299 -3.52 -7.13 -2.13
C SER A 299 -3.94 -7.96 -3.34
N LEU A 300 -3.10 -8.90 -3.75
CA LEU A 300 -3.48 -9.90 -4.75
C LEU A 300 -4.22 -11.03 -4.04
N ILE A 301 -5.48 -11.30 -4.38
CA ILE A 301 -6.26 -12.41 -3.83
C ILE A 301 -6.39 -13.55 -4.84
N THR A 302 -6.36 -14.79 -4.37
CA THR A 302 -6.56 -16.00 -5.18
C THR A 302 -7.71 -16.83 -4.62
N PHE A 303 -8.43 -17.51 -5.52
CA PHE A 303 -9.62 -18.29 -5.20
C PHE A 303 -9.51 -19.70 -5.79
N GLY A 304 -9.59 -20.68 -4.91
CA GLY A 304 -9.71 -22.09 -5.26
C GLY A 304 -8.59 -22.61 -6.16
N GLY A 305 -8.98 -23.51 -7.07
CA GLY A 305 -8.09 -24.28 -7.93
C GLY A 305 -8.14 -25.77 -7.62
N THR A 306 -7.47 -26.55 -8.47
CA THR A 306 -7.41 -28.00 -8.37
C THR A 306 -6.02 -28.46 -7.98
N PRO A 307 -5.83 -29.16 -6.84
CA PRO A 307 -4.57 -29.83 -6.53
C PRO A 307 -4.29 -30.99 -7.48
N TYR A 308 -3.02 -31.39 -7.58
CA TYR A 308 -2.67 -32.63 -8.27
C TYR A 308 -3.12 -33.83 -7.44
N THR A 309 -4.32 -34.35 -7.71
CA THR A 309 -4.74 -35.65 -7.22
C THR A 309 -5.43 -36.40 -8.36
N ASP A 310 -4.85 -37.52 -8.81
CA ASP A 310 -5.43 -38.30 -9.91
C ASP A 310 -6.75 -39.02 -9.53
N HIS A 311 -7.11 -39.05 -8.23
CA HIS A 311 -8.14 -39.94 -7.71
C HIS A 311 -9.33 -39.24 -7.02
N ASP A 312 -9.19 -38.00 -6.53
CA ASP A 312 -10.17 -37.46 -5.56
C ASP A 312 -11.17 -36.43 -6.15
N ARG A 313 -11.02 -36.06 -7.42
CA ARG A 313 -11.83 -35.00 -8.09
C ARG A 313 -12.01 -33.72 -7.24
N THR A 314 -11.12 -33.47 -6.29
CA THR A 314 -11.24 -32.41 -5.30
C THR A 314 -10.95 -31.06 -5.91
N VAL A 315 -11.64 -30.04 -5.41
CA VAL A 315 -11.40 -28.63 -5.72
C VAL A 315 -11.23 -27.88 -4.41
N SER A 316 -10.37 -26.87 -4.41
CA SER A 316 -10.03 -26.11 -3.22
C SER A 316 -11.05 -25.01 -2.94
N ALA A 317 -11.42 -24.84 -1.68
CA ALA A 317 -12.16 -23.68 -1.17
C ALA A 317 -11.23 -22.59 -0.60
N LYS A 318 -9.92 -22.84 -0.61
CA LYS A 318 -8.95 -21.95 0.01
C LYS A 318 -8.86 -20.63 -0.74
N VAL A 319 -8.64 -19.58 0.05
CA VAL A 319 -8.41 -18.22 -0.42
C VAL A 319 -7.07 -17.78 0.13
N TYR A 320 -6.18 -17.30 -0.73
CA TYR A 320 -4.90 -16.74 -0.30
C TYR A 320 -4.81 -15.29 -0.73
N HIS A 321 -4.05 -14.49 -0.01
CA HIS A 321 -3.68 -13.16 -0.43
C HIS A 321 -2.18 -12.92 -0.31
N LEU A 322 -1.63 -12.15 -1.24
CA LEU A 322 -0.34 -11.50 -1.13
C LEU A 322 -0.61 -10.09 -0.60
N PRO A 323 -0.22 -9.76 0.66
CA PRO A 323 -0.62 -8.51 1.30
C PRO A 323 -0.25 -7.25 0.52
N ASP A 324 0.96 -7.22 -0.04
CA ASP A 324 1.49 -6.11 -0.82
C ASP A 324 2.54 -6.64 -1.82
N ALA A 325 2.91 -5.82 -2.81
CA ALA A 325 3.85 -6.20 -3.85
C ALA A 325 5.30 -6.43 -3.35
N ALA A 326 5.67 -5.90 -2.19
CA ALA A 326 6.97 -6.14 -1.56
C ALA A 326 6.98 -7.45 -0.74
N SER A 327 5.82 -7.91 -0.29
CA SER A 327 5.65 -9.20 0.36
C SER A 327 6.07 -10.32 -0.58
N ARG A 328 6.71 -11.33 0.00
CA ARG A 328 7.12 -12.55 -0.72
C ARG A 328 6.37 -13.78 -0.24
N GLN A 329 5.32 -13.60 0.55
CA GLN A 329 4.58 -14.69 1.15
C GLN A 329 3.08 -14.46 1.06
N PHE A 330 2.40 -15.48 0.55
CA PHE A 330 0.95 -15.57 0.58
C PHE A 330 0.48 -15.97 1.99
N LYS A 331 -0.65 -15.41 2.39
CA LYS A 331 -1.33 -15.71 3.65
C LYS A 331 -2.74 -16.20 3.35
N GLU A 332 -3.17 -17.23 4.07
CA GLU A 332 -4.52 -17.78 3.94
C GLU A 332 -5.55 -16.82 4.55
N LEU A 333 -6.73 -16.73 3.92
CA LEU A 333 -7.90 -15.97 4.35
C LEU A 333 -9.08 -16.91 4.62
N THR A 334 -10.24 -16.36 4.95
CA THR A 334 -11.48 -17.12 5.10
C THR A 334 -11.80 -17.90 3.83
N GLU A 335 -12.04 -19.20 3.98
CA GLU A 335 -12.41 -20.10 2.88
C GLU A 335 -13.73 -19.69 2.21
N MET A 336 -13.86 -20.03 0.93
CA MET A 336 -15.11 -19.91 0.19
C MET A 336 -16.16 -20.89 0.73
N GLU A 337 -17.44 -20.55 0.61
CA GLU A 337 -18.54 -21.47 1.00
C GLU A 337 -18.51 -22.80 0.24
N ALA A 338 -18.01 -22.78 -1.00
CA ALA A 338 -17.82 -23.96 -1.83
C ALA A 338 -16.48 -23.87 -2.56
N GLY A 339 -15.78 -25.01 -2.63
CA GLY A 339 -14.57 -25.11 -3.45
C GLY A 339 -14.88 -25.00 -4.93
N CYS A 340 -14.00 -24.33 -5.67
CA CYS A 340 -14.16 -24.16 -7.12
C CYS A 340 -12.83 -24.27 -7.85
N SER A 341 -12.89 -24.62 -9.13
CA SER A 341 -11.76 -24.56 -10.05
C SER A 341 -12.24 -24.09 -11.42
N HIS A 342 -11.37 -23.39 -12.17
CA HIS A 342 -11.70 -22.73 -13.43
C HIS A 342 -12.90 -21.79 -13.35
N ALA A 343 -13.21 -21.30 -12.16
CA ALA A 343 -14.09 -20.16 -12.00
C ALA A 343 -13.37 -18.94 -12.55
N CYS A 344 -14.12 -18.02 -13.16
CA CYS A 344 -13.56 -16.74 -13.57
C CYS A 344 -13.86 -15.70 -12.49
N VAL A 345 -12.91 -14.79 -12.30
CA VAL A 345 -13.05 -13.69 -11.35
C VAL A 345 -12.93 -12.35 -12.01
N ALA A 346 -13.75 -11.41 -11.53
CA ALA A 346 -13.77 -10.03 -12.00
C ALA A 346 -13.92 -9.10 -10.80
N ALA A 347 -13.10 -8.05 -10.73
CA ALA A 347 -13.21 -7.03 -9.70
C ALA A 347 -13.94 -5.80 -10.25
N LEU A 348 -15.00 -5.36 -9.58
CA LEU A 348 -15.74 -4.15 -9.89
C LEU A 348 -16.00 -3.39 -8.58
N ASP A 349 -15.50 -2.16 -8.49
CA ASP A 349 -15.61 -1.29 -7.31
C ASP A 349 -15.17 -1.98 -6.01
N ASN A 350 -14.04 -2.71 -6.09
CA ASN A 350 -13.46 -3.51 -5.02
C ASN A 350 -14.29 -4.72 -4.57
N PHE A 351 -15.45 -4.99 -5.16
CA PHE A 351 -16.15 -6.27 -5.00
C PHE A 351 -15.57 -7.31 -5.96
N VAL A 352 -15.42 -8.55 -5.51
CA VAL A 352 -14.98 -9.66 -6.37
C VAL A 352 -16.16 -10.50 -6.77
N TYR A 353 -16.35 -10.72 -8.06
CA TYR A 353 -17.35 -11.63 -8.61
C TYR A 353 -16.66 -12.93 -8.98
N VAL A 354 -17.13 -14.04 -8.42
CA VAL A 354 -16.66 -15.40 -8.73
C VAL A 354 -17.79 -16.12 -9.44
N VAL A 355 -17.55 -16.51 -10.71
CA VAL A 355 -18.61 -16.98 -11.62
C VAL A 355 -18.19 -18.30 -12.26
N GLY A 356 -19.15 -19.23 -12.33
CA GLY A 356 -19.01 -20.49 -13.06
C GLY A 356 -17.90 -21.40 -12.53
N GLY A 357 -17.24 -22.11 -13.43
CA GLY A 357 -16.21 -23.08 -13.09
C GLY A 357 -16.81 -24.45 -12.77
N GLN A 358 -16.18 -25.19 -11.87
CA GLN A 358 -16.63 -26.52 -11.45
C GLN A 358 -16.41 -26.73 -9.95
N HIS A 359 -17.36 -27.43 -9.29
CA HIS A 359 -17.26 -27.83 -7.87
C HIS A 359 -16.71 -29.25 -7.67
N SER A 360 -16.42 -29.94 -8.77
CA SER A 360 -15.75 -31.24 -8.76
C SER A 360 -14.96 -31.33 -10.05
N GLN A 361 -13.74 -31.87 -9.99
CA GLN A 361 -12.86 -31.90 -11.14
C GLN A 361 -13.38 -32.91 -12.19
N TYR A 362 -13.83 -32.39 -13.33
CA TYR A 362 -14.06 -33.17 -14.54
C TYR A 362 -13.13 -32.68 -15.64
N ARG A 363 -12.57 -33.61 -16.44
CA ARG A 363 -11.77 -33.25 -17.62
C ARG A 363 -12.63 -32.74 -18.78
N SER A 364 -13.91 -33.11 -18.80
CA SER A 364 -14.93 -32.68 -19.75
C SER A 364 -15.75 -31.50 -19.21
N GLY A 365 -16.63 -30.94 -20.04
CA GLY A 365 -17.58 -29.89 -19.62
C GLY A 365 -18.69 -30.37 -18.67
N GLU A 366 -18.70 -31.62 -18.24
CA GLU A 366 -19.76 -32.20 -17.40
C GLU A 366 -19.86 -31.58 -16.00
N GLY A 367 -18.73 -31.09 -15.47
CA GLY A 367 -18.62 -30.45 -14.16
C GLY A 367 -18.97 -28.97 -14.13
N ALA A 368 -19.35 -28.38 -15.27
CA ALA A 368 -19.61 -26.95 -15.37
C ALA A 368 -20.81 -26.53 -14.51
N VAL A 369 -20.65 -25.40 -13.80
CA VAL A 369 -21.70 -24.78 -13.01
C VAL A 369 -22.04 -23.37 -13.52
N ASP A 370 -23.22 -22.89 -13.15
CA ASP A 370 -23.78 -21.56 -13.44
C ASP A 370 -23.79 -20.64 -12.21
N SER A 371 -23.38 -21.16 -11.05
CA SER A 371 -23.40 -20.42 -9.79
C SER A 371 -22.50 -19.20 -9.83
N CYS A 372 -23.01 -18.12 -9.25
CA CYS A 372 -22.34 -16.82 -9.23
C CYS A 372 -22.38 -16.26 -7.81
N PHE A 373 -21.25 -15.73 -7.36
CA PHE A 373 -21.11 -15.12 -6.04
C PHE A 373 -20.39 -13.78 -6.15
N ARG A 374 -20.73 -12.86 -5.26
CA ARG A 374 -20.03 -11.60 -5.05
C ARG A 374 -19.45 -11.57 -3.64
N TYR A 375 -18.15 -11.41 -3.53
CA TYR A 375 -17.42 -11.22 -2.30
C TYR A 375 -17.27 -9.73 -1.99
N ASP A 376 -17.64 -9.37 -0.76
CA ASP A 376 -17.40 -8.06 -0.16
C ASP A 376 -16.19 -8.16 0.79
N PRO A 377 -15.03 -7.57 0.41
CA PRO A 377 -13.84 -7.62 1.24
C PRO A 377 -13.93 -6.76 2.49
N HIS A 378 -14.83 -5.78 2.54
CA HIS A 378 -15.00 -4.94 3.72
C HIS A 378 -15.65 -5.72 4.86
N LEU A 379 -16.75 -6.42 4.56
CA LEU A 379 -17.47 -7.24 5.55
C LEU A 379 -16.95 -8.67 5.65
N ASN A 380 -16.03 -9.08 4.77
CA ASN A 380 -15.59 -10.47 4.58
C ASN A 380 -16.80 -11.41 4.42
N ARG A 381 -17.66 -11.09 3.44
CA ARG A 381 -18.94 -11.78 3.24
C ARG A 381 -19.19 -12.10 1.78
N TRP A 382 -19.81 -13.25 1.57
CA TRP A 382 -20.30 -13.69 0.28
C TRP A 382 -21.77 -13.36 0.10
N LEU A 383 -22.13 -12.92 -1.09
CA LEU A 383 -23.49 -12.71 -1.55
C LEU A 383 -23.72 -13.57 -2.78
N ARG A 384 -24.65 -14.51 -2.71
CA ARG A 384 -25.11 -15.24 -3.90
C ARG A 384 -25.89 -14.29 -4.81
N ILE A 385 -25.50 -14.21 -6.08
CA ILE A 385 -26.16 -13.41 -7.11
C ILE A 385 -26.90 -14.34 -8.10
N GLN A 386 -27.62 -13.78 -9.08
CA GLN A 386 -28.30 -14.63 -10.05
C GLN A 386 -27.29 -15.53 -10.78
N PRO A 387 -27.63 -16.82 -10.99
CA PRO A 387 -26.81 -17.72 -11.78
C PRO A 387 -26.84 -17.29 -13.24
N MET A 388 -25.80 -17.66 -13.99
CA MET A 388 -25.78 -17.54 -15.44
C MET A 388 -26.92 -18.37 -16.05
N GLN A 389 -27.34 -18.00 -17.26
CA GLN A 389 -28.33 -18.77 -18.01
C GLN A 389 -27.75 -20.08 -18.55
N GLU A 390 -26.44 -20.11 -18.82
CA GLU A 390 -25.70 -21.34 -19.13
C GLU A 390 -24.57 -21.59 -18.13
N ALA A 391 -24.42 -22.85 -17.71
CA ALA A 391 -23.25 -23.28 -16.96
C ALA A 391 -21.99 -23.21 -17.84
N ARG A 392 -20.85 -22.80 -17.27
CA ARG A 392 -19.59 -22.57 -18.02
C ARG A 392 -18.35 -22.99 -17.24
N ILE A 393 -17.42 -23.66 -17.93
CA ILE A 393 -16.01 -23.79 -17.54
C ILE A 393 -15.10 -23.33 -18.68
N GLN A 394 -13.87 -22.93 -18.34
CA GLN A 394 -12.86 -22.50 -19.32
C GLN A 394 -13.42 -21.45 -20.29
N PHE A 395 -14.17 -20.51 -19.71
CA PHE A 395 -14.71 -19.32 -20.35
C PHE A 395 -13.91 -18.11 -19.87
N GLN A 396 -14.32 -16.91 -20.24
CA GLN A 396 -13.72 -15.68 -19.73
C GLN A 396 -14.79 -14.76 -19.13
N LEU A 397 -14.44 -14.09 -18.03
CA LEU A 397 -15.24 -13.05 -17.37
C LEU A 397 -14.45 -11.74 -17.35
N ASP A 398 -15.02 -10.68 -17.93
CA ASP A 398 -14.40 -9.36 -17.94
C ASP A 398 -15.39 -8.27 -17.51
N VAL A 399 -14.88 -7.21 -16.89
CA VAL A 399 -15.68 -6.01 -16.57
C VAL A 399 -15.59 -5.02 -17.72
N LEU A 400 -16.74 -4.57 -18.21
CA LEU A 400 -16.80 -3.52 -19.22
C LEU A 400 -17.97 -2.57 -18.91
N GLN A 401 -17.68 -1.27 -18.78
CA GLN A 401 -18.67 -0.22 -18.49
C GLN A 401 -19.58 -0.54 -17.28
N GLY A 402 -19.00 -1.06 -16.19
CA GLY A 402 -19.72 -1.37 -14.94
C GLY A 402 -20.57 -2.64 -15.00
N GLN A 403 -20.44 -3.46 -16.04
CA GLN A 403 -21.13 -4.73 -16.21
C GLN A 403 -20.15 -5.87 -16.39
N LEU A 404 -20.58 -7.11 -16.14
CA LEU A 404 -19.73 -8.29 -16.28
C LEU A 404 -20.13 -9.09 -17.51
N TYR A 405 -19.16 -9.49 -18.33
CA TYR A 405 -19.38 -10.22 -19.57
C TYR A 405 -18.78 -11.62 -19.47
N ALA A 406 -19.62 -12.65 -19.51
CA ALA A 406 -19.21 -14.05 -19.57
C ALA A 406 -19.20 -14.52 -21.04
N THR A 407 -18.02 -14.79 -21.59
CA THR A 407 -17.83 -15.09 -23.03
C THR A 407 -17.47 -16.56 -23.25
N GLY A 408 -18.22 -17.25 -24.12
CA GLY A 408 -17.90 -18.60 -24.59
C GLY A 408 -17.76 -19.64 -23.48
N GLY A 409 -16.82 -20.57 -23.66
CA GLY A 409 -16.56 -21.68 -22.73
C GLY A 409 -17.21 -22.98 -23.17
N ARG A 410 -17.27 -23.95 -22.26
CA ARG A 410 -17.92 -25.23 -22.51
C ARG A 410 -18.72 -25.71 -21.31
N ASN A 411 -19.68 -26.59 -21.61
CA ASN A 411 -20.46 -27.32 -20.62
C ASN A 411 -20.74 -28.74 -21.10
N ARG A 412 -21.69 -29.44 -20.46
CA ARG A 412 -22.08 -30.81 -20.81
C ARG A 412 -22.52 -30.95 -22.28
N SER A 413 -23.12 -29.90 -22.83
CA SER A 413 -23.61 -29.89 -24.22
C SER A 413 -22.50 -29.59 -25.24
N GLY A 414 -21.31 -29.20 -24.79
CA GLY A 414 -20.16 -28.89 -25.64
C GLY A 414 -19.74 -27.43 -25.57
N SER A 415 -19.11 -26.95 -26.65
CA SER A 415 -18.56 -25.58 -26.75
C SER A 415 -19.65 -24.54 -27.01
N LEU A 416 -19.48 -23.37 -26.40
CA LEU A 416 -20.45 -22.28 -26.39
C LEU A 416 -19.96 -21.11 -27.24
N SER A 417 -20.90 -20.45 -27.92
CA SER A 417 -20.70 -19.15 -28.57
C SER A 417 -21.47 -18.03 -27.88
N SER A 418 -22.41 -18.37 -27.01
CA SER A 418 -23.22 -17.42 -26.24
C SER A 418 -22.33 -16.51 -25.40
N VAL A 419 -22.72 -15.24 -25.33
CA VAL A 419 -22.14 -14.24 -24.45
C VAL A 419 -23.26 -13.71 -23.56
N GLU A 420 -23.02 -13.68 -22.26
CA GLU A 420 -23.96 -13.18 -21.28
C GLU A 420 -23.39 -11.94 -20.60
N CYS A 421 -24.23 -10.93 -20.39
CA CYS A 421 -23.91 -9.72 -19.67
C CYS A 421 -24.72 -9.68 -18.37
N TYR A 422 -24.04 -9.48 -17.25
CA TYR A 422 -24.66 -9.30 -15.95
C TYR A 422 -24.78 -7.81 -15.62
N CYS A 423 -25.99 -7.37 -15.31
CA CYS A 423 -26.25 -6.04 -14.78
C CYS A 423 -26.33 -6.11 -13.25
N PRO A 424 -25.32 -5.60 -12.50
CA PRO A 424 -25.31 -5.69 -11.05
C PRO A 424 -26.53 -5.03 -10.41
N LYS A 425 -26.99 -3.89 -10.95
CA LYS A 425 -28.16 -3.14 -10.47
C LYS A 425 -29.44 -3.97 -10.45
N LYS A 426 -29.66 -4.74 -11.50
CA LYS A 426 -30.86 -5.58 -11.66
C LYS A 426 -30.68 -6.95 -11.02
N ASN A 427 -29.43 -7.35 -10.76
CA ASN A 427 -29.09 -8.73 -10.41
C ASN A 427 -29.67 -9.68 -11.45
N GLU A 428 -29.31 -9.50 -12.73
CA GLU A 428 -29.84 -10.29 -13.85
C GLU A 428 -28.77 -10.48 -14.92
N TRP A 429 -28.75 -11.67 -15.53
CA TRP A 429 -27.98 -11.99 -16.73
C TRP A 429 -28.86 -11.92 -17.97
N PHE A 430 -28.34 -11.33 -19.05
CA PHE A 430 -29.01 -11.30 -20.35
C PHE A 430 -28.02 -11.65 -21.47
N TYR A 431 -28.53 -12.23 -22.54
CA TYR A 431 -27.70 -12.51 -23.73
C TYR A 431 -27.42 -11.22 -24.50
N VAL A 432 -26.19 -11.12 -25.00
CA VAL A 432 -25.74 -10.11 -25.98
C VAL A 432 -25.28 -10.83 -27.26
N GLU A 433 -24.77 -10.09 -28.24
CA GLU A 433 -24.30 -10.69 -29.50
C GLU A 433 -23.30 -11.82 -29.21
N SER A 434 -23.63 -12.99 -29.78
CA SER A 434 -22.82 -14.19 -29.62
C SER A 434 -21.52 -14.09 -30.42
N LEU A 435 -20.50 -14.78 -29.94
CA LEU A 435 -19.26 -14.99 -30.68
C LEU A 435 -19.58 -15.65 -32.03
N LYS A 436 -18.87 -15.24 -33.09
CA LYS A 436 -19.08 -15.78 -34.43
C LYS A 436 -18.71 -17.27 -34.55
N ARG A 437 -17.99 -17.82 -33.56
CA ARG A 437 -17.62 -19.24 -33.44
C ARG A 437 -17.79 -19.72 -32.00
N ARG A 438 -18.06 -21.01 -31.82
CA ARG A 438 -18.06 -21.66 -30.50
C ARG A 438 -16.61 -21.88 -30.08
N ILE A 439 -16.23 -21.39 -28.90
CA ILE A 439 -14.85 -21.43 -28.42
C ILE A 439 -14.80 -21.74 -26.91
N TRP A 440 -13.73 -22.40 -26.46
CA TRP A 440 -13.45 -22.61 -25.04
C TRP A 440 -11.94 -22.67 -24.80
N GLY A 441 -11.51 -22.36 -23.57
CA GLY A 441 -10.10 -22.21 -23.25
C GLY A 441 -9.44 -21.06 -24.01
N HIS A 442 -10.23 -20.10 -24.48
CA HIS A 442 -9.76 -18.79 -24.92
C HIS A 442 -9.41 -17.95 -23.69
N ALA A 443 -8.75 -16.82 -23.94
CA ALA A 443 -8.50 -15.81 -22.92
C ALA A 443 -9.10 -14.48 -23.37
N GLY A 444 -9.34 -13.57 -22.44
CA GLY A 444 -9.79 -12.23 -22.78
C GLY A 444 -9.34 -11.15 -21.81
N ALA A 445 -9.55 -9.91 -22.24
CA ALA A 445 -9.33 -8.73 -21.43
C ALA A 445 -10.18 -7.56 -21.93
N SER A 446 -10.69 -6.75 -21.01
CA SER A 446 -11.21 -5.41 -21.31
C SER A 446 -10.06 -4.42 -21.50
N CYS A 447 -10.06 -3.64 -22.58
CA CYS A 447 -9.09 -2.56 -22.80
C CYS A 447 -9.78 -1.35 -23.42
N GLY A 448 -9.76 -0.21 -22.71
CA GLY A 448 -10.58 0.94 -23.05
C GLY A 448 -12.07 0.63 -22.92
N GLU A 449 -12.85 0.95 -23.95
CA GLU A 449 -14.30 0.69 -23.98
C GLU A 449 -14.67 -0.57 -24.78
N ARG A 450 -13.71 -1.48 -24.97
CA ARG A 450 -13.87 -2.70 -25.78
C ARG A 450 -13.38 -3.93 -25.03
N LEU A 451 -13.92 -5.07 -25.43
CA LEU A 451 -13.51 -6.37 -24.91
C LEU A 451 -12.81 -7.17 -26.00
N TYR A 452 -11.71 -7.82 -25.64
CA TYR A 452 -10.86 -8.57 -26.58
C TYR A 452 -10.77 -10.02 -26.14
N ILE A 453 -11.06 -10.95 -27.05
CA ILE A 453 -10.96 -12.40 -26.82
C ILE A 453 -9.99 -12.99 -27.82
N SER A 454 -9.03 -13.81 -27.38
CA SER A 454 -8.10 -14.49 -28.29
C SER A 454 -7.97 -15.99 -28.05
N GLY A 455 -7.65 -16.68 -29.14
CA GLY A 455 -7.29 -18.10 -29.15
C GLY A 455 -8.40 -19.03 -28.66
N GLY A 456 -8.00 -20.17 -28.10
CA GLY A 456 -8.90 -21.20 -27.60
C GLY A 456 -9.21 -22.31 -28.62
N TYR A 457 -9.94 -23.31 -28.15
CA TYR A 457 -10.40 -24.44 -28.95
C TYR A 457 -11.64 -24.05 -29.74
N GLY A 458 -11.46 -23.83 -31.04
CA GLY A 458 -12.53 -23.63 -32.00
C GLY A 458 -12.73 -24.84 -32.94
N VAL A 459 -13.28 -24.56 -34.12
CA VAL A 459 -13.55 -25.55 -35.17
C VAL A 459 -12.30 -25.76 -36.05
N SER A 460 -11.50 -24.72 -36.26
CA SER A 460 -10.29 -24.71 -37.08
C SER A 460 -9.03 -24.53 -36.24
N LEU A 461 -7.88 -24.96 -36.76
CA LEU A 461 -6.57 -24.65 -36.19
C LEU A 461 -6.29 -23.14 -36.16
N ASP A 462 -6.82 -22.39 -37.12
CA ASP A 462 -6.66 -20.93 -37.21
C ASP A 462 -7.35 -20.18 -36.05
N ASP A 463 -8.38 -20.78 -35.43
CA ASP A 463 -9.09 -20.18 -34.29
C ASP A 463 -8.16 -19.96 -33.09
N LYS A 464 -7.05 -20.71 -33.01
CA LYS A 464 -6.07 -20.58 -31.93
C LYS A 464 -5.27 -19.27 -31.99
N LYS A 465 -5.33 -18.52 -33.09
CA LYS A 465 -4.66 -17.21 -33.26
C LYS A 465 -5.62 -16.02 -33.31
N THR A 466 -6.90 -16.25 -33.58
CA THR A 466 -7.85 -15.17 -33.86
C THR A 466 -8.01 -14.25 -32.67
N LEU A 467 -8.10 -12.94 -32.95
CA LEU A 467 -8.47 -11.92 -31.98
C LEU A 467 -9.84 -11.36 -32.35
N HIS A 468 -10.79 -11.48 -31.44
CA HIS A 468 -12.13 -10.92 -31.52
C HIS A 468 -12.20 -9.66 -30.67
N CYS A 469 -12.88 -8.63 -31.17
CA CYS A 469 -13.11 -7.38 -30.47
C CYS A 469 -14.61 -7.10 -30.39
N TYR A 470 -15.15 -6.97 -29.19
CA TYR A 470 -16.55 -6.64 -28.93
C TYR A 470 -16.72 -5.15 -28.67
N ASP A 471 -17.71 -4.57 -29.34
CA ASP A 471 -18.18 -3.21 -29.11
C ASP A 471 -19.55 -3.24 -28.41
N PRO A 472 -19.64 -2.84 -27.12
CA PRO A 472 -20.90 -2.85 -26.40
C PRO A 472 -21.91 -1.81 -26.93
N SER A 473 -21.45 -0.79 -27.67
CA SER A 473 -22.34 0.27 -28.18
C SER A 473 -23.12 -0.15 -29.42
N SER A 474 -22.51 -0.98 -30.27
CA SER A 474 -23.14 -1.55 -31.46
C SER A 474 -23.60 -2.99 -31.28
N ASP A 475 -23.27 -3.62 -30.13
CA ASP A 475 -23.51 -5.04 -29.85
C ASP A 475 -23.00 -5.93 -30.97
N GLN A 476 -21.73 -5.75 -31.37
CA GLN A 476 -21.12 -6.49 -32.47
C GLN A 476 -19.68 -6.93 -32.17
N TRP A 477 -19.28 -8.01 -32.85
CA TRP A 477 -17.94 -8.56 -32.80
C TRP A 477 -17.22 -8.39 -34.13
N ASP A 478 -16.03 -7.79 -34.08
CA ASP A 478 -15.12 -7.63 -35.20
C ASP A 478 -13.90 -8.53 -35.05
N PHE A 479 -13.29 -8.88 -36.19
CA PHE A 479 -11.97 -9.51 -36.22
C PHE A 479 -10.87 -8.44 -36.21
N LYS A 480 -9.82 -8.72 -35.45
CA LYS A 480 -8.60 -7.92 -35.34
C LYS A 480 -7.38 -8.73 -35.78
N ALA A 481 -6.21 -8.10 -35.83
CA ALA A 481 -4.97 -8.77 -36.16
C ALA A 481 -4.77 -10.01 -35.25
N PRO A 482 -4.49 -11.20 -35.82
CA PRO A 482 -4.31 -12.41 -35.05
C PRO A 482 -2.97 -12.39 -34.30
N MET A 483 -2.87 -13.15 -33.20
CA MET A 483 -1.61 -13.39 -32.49
C MET A 483 -0.57 -14.05 -33.42
N ASN A 484 0.72 -13.85 -33.13
CA ASN A 484 1.76 -14.55 -33.89
C ASN A 484 1.79 -16.04 -33.54
N GLU A 485 1.69 -16.36 -32.24
CA GLU A 485 1.66 -17.75 -31.75
C GLU A 485 0.24 -18.23 -31.44
N PRO A 486 -0.14 -19.45 -31.86
CA PRO A 486 -1.44 -20.04 -31.53
C PRO A 486 -1.48 -20.50 -30.07
N ARG A 487 -2.56 -20.19 -29.35
CA ARG A 487 -2.68 -20.45 -27.91
C ARG A 487 -4.04 -21.00 -27.52
N VAL A 488 -4.03 -21.89 -26.54
CA VAL A 488 -5.21 -22.29 -25.77
C VAL A 488 -4.85 -22.37 -24.29
N LEU A 489 -5.81 -22.13 -23.41
CA LEU A 489 -5.67 -22.13 -21.95
C LEU A 489 -4.59 -21.16 -21.45
N HIS A 490 -4.33 -20.11 -22.24
CA HIS A 490 -3.43 -19.01 -21.91
C HIS A 490 -4.15 -17.96 -21.06
N SER A 491 -3.40 -16.96 -20.63
CA SER A 491 -3.92 -15.80 -19.94
C SER A 491 -3.84 -14.56 -20.81
N MET A 492 -4.84 -13.69 -20.68
CA MET A 492 -4.82 -12.34 -21.22
C MET A 492 -5.12 -11.33 -20.12
N ILE A 493 -4.46 -10.18 -20.18
CA ILE A 493 -4.68 -9.10 -19.21
C ILE A 493 -4.39 -7.76 -19.87
N CYS A 494 -5.17 -6.74 -19.54
CA CYS A 494 -4.88 -5.37 -19.95
C CYS A 494 -3.99 -4.70 -18.89
N ALA A 495 -2.83 -4.19 -19.31
CA ALA A 495 -1.97 -3.36 -18.48
C ALA A 495 -1.47 -2.18 -19.32
N GLN A 496 -1.53 -0.96 -18.77
CA GLN A 496 -1.05 0.27 -19.45
C GLN A 496 -1.62 0.44 -20.88
N ARG A 497 -2.92 0.14 -21.09
CA ARG A 497 -3.63 0.16 -22.38
C ARG A 497 -3.11 -0.81 -23.44
N ARG A 498 -2.36 -1.83 -23.03
CA ARG A 498 -1.88 -2.92 -23.90
C ARG A 498 -2.49 -4.21 -23.41
N VAL A 499 -2.89 -5.06 -24.34
CA VAL A 499 -3.47 -6.38 -24.03
C VAL A 499 -2.37 -7.42 -24.15
N TYR A 500 -1.90 -7.95 -23.03
CA TYR A 500 -0.86 -8.97 -22.99
C TYR A 500 -1.48 -10.36 -23.14
N ALA A 501 -0.84 -11.24 -23.90
CA ALA A 501 -1.15 -12.66 -24.03
C ALA A 501 0.08 -13.49 -23.62
N MET A 502 -0.10 -14.37 -22.64
CA MET A 502 1.01 -15.14 -22.05
C MET A 502 0.59 -16.55 -21.64
N GLY A 503 1.54 -17.48 -21.77
CA GLY A 503 1.36 -18.86 -21.38
C GLY A 503 0.40 -19.62 -22.30
N GLY A 504 -0.23 -20.63 -21.71
CA GLY A 504 -1.07 -21.60 -22.40
C GLY A 504 -0.26 -22.70 -23.05
N ARG A 505 -0.94 -23.46 -23.90
CA ARG A 505 -0.38 -24.60 -24.62
C ARG A 505 -0.70 -24.54 -26.10
N MET A 506 0.04 -25.33 -26.85
CA MET A 506 -0.22 -25.66 -28.25
C MET A 506 -0.29 -27.18 -28.40
N ASP A 507 -1.26 -27.66 -29.18
CA ASP A 507 -1.35 -29.08 -29.53
C ASP A 507 -0.63 -29.31 -30.87
N HIS A 508 0.27 -30.29 -30.92
CA HIS A 508 0.90 -30.74 -32.15
C HIS A 508 0.88 -32.27 -32.24
N VAL A 509 0.07 -32.76 -33.17
CA VAL A 509 -0.21 -34.19 -33.42
C VAL A 509 -0.69 -34.90 -32.14
N ASP A 510 0.22 -35.54 -31.40
CA ASP A 510 -0.08 -36.34 -30.20
C ASP A 510 0.51 -35.74 -28.91
N ARG A 511 1.07 -34.52 -28.97
CA ARG A 511 1.72 -33.87 -27.81
C ARG A 511 1.23 -32.45 -27.60
N CYS A 512 1.17 -32.06 -26.32
CA CYS A 512 0.95 -30.69 -25.89
C CYS A 512 2.30 -30.05 -25.52
N PHE A 513 2.49 -28.79 -25.93
CA PHE A 513 3.69 -28.01 -25.65
C PHE A 513 3.31 -26.71 -24.94
N ASP A 514 4.11 -26.32 -23.95
CA ASP A 514 3.97 -25.02 -23.30
C ASP A 514 4.34 -23.89 -24.27
N VAL A 515 3.55 -22.81 -24.29
CA VAL A 515 3.86 -21.61 -25.08
C VAL A 515 4.57 -20.60 -24.19
N LEU A 516 5.87 -20.43 -24.39
CA LEU A 516 6.70 -19.48 -23.62
C LEU A 516 6.69 -18.08 -24.20
N ALA A 517 6.43 -17.92 -25.49
CA ALA A 517 6.39 -16.61 -26.13
C ALA A 517 5.36 -15.72 -25.43
N VAL A 518 5.70 -14.45 -25.21
CA VAL A 518 4.77 -13.44 -24.70
C VAL A 518 4.64 -12.33 -25.70
N GLU A 519 3.42 -11.86 -25.89
CA GLU A 519 3.09 -10.84 -26.87
C GLU A 519 2.10 -9.86 -26.24
N TYR A 520 2.14 -8.60 -26.66
CA TYR A 520 1.08 -7.65 -26.34
C TYR A 520 0.49 -7.04 -27.61
N TYR A 521 -0.78 -6.68 -27.53
CA TYR A 521 -1.54 -6.04 -28.58
C TYR A 521 -1.81 -4.58 -28.23
N ILE A 522 -1.65 -3.69 -29.22
CA ILE A 522 -2.01 -2.27 -29.14
C ILE A 522 -3.30 -2.06 -29.96
N PRO A 523 -4.45 -1.82 -29.31
CA PRO A 523 -5.72 -1.57 -29.99
C PRO A 523 -5.70 -0.47 -31.04
N GLU A 524 -4.94 0.61 -30.79
CA GLU A 524 -4.91 1.79 -31.65
C GLU A 524 -4.32 1.51 -33.04
N ASN A 525 -3.35 0.58 -33.11
CA ASN A 525 -2.62 0.28 -34.34
C ASN A 525 -2.94 -1.12 -34.90
N ASP A 526 -3.80 -1.88 -34.22
CA ASP A 526 -4.14 -3.26 -34.56
C ASP A 526 -2.91 -4.15 -34.77
N GLN A 527 -1.96 -4.12 -33.81
CA GLN A 527 -0.67 -4.77 -33.95
C GLN A 527 -0.26 -5.53 -32.68
N TRP A 528 0.28 -6.75 -32.89
CA TRP A 528 0.96 -7.56 -31.87
C TRP A 528 2.48 -7.32 -31.88
N THR A 529 3.07 -7.29 -30.70
CA THR A 529 4.52 -7.16 -30.49
C THR A 529 5.00 -8.24 -29.53
N THR A 530 6.01 -8.99 -29.92
CA THR A 530 6.67 -10.00 -29.07
C THR A 530 7.63 -9.34 -28.08
N ILE A 531 7.67 -9.87 -26.87
CA ILE A 531 8.47 -9.39 -25.73
C ILE A 531 9.18 -10.57 -25.04
N SER A 532 9.88 -10.31 -23.93
CA SER A 532 10.62 -11.33 -23.20
C SER A 532 9.78 -12.58 -22.87
N PRO A 533 10.21 -13.79 -23.26
CA PRO A 533 9.43 -15.01 -23.07
C PRO A 533 9.35 -15.41 -21.59
N MET A 534 8.30 -16.15 -21.22
CA MET A 534 8.16 -16.76 -19.89
C MET A 534 9.34 -17.69 -19.59
N ARG A 535 9.71 -17.79 -18.31
CA ARG A 535 10.78 -18.67 -17.84
C ARG A 535 10.35 -20.13 -17.75
N ALA A 536 9.06 -20.35 -17.47
CA ALA A 536 8.46 -21.66 -17.40
C ALA A 536 7.07 -21.66 -18.03
N GLY A 537 6.65 -22.82 -18.54
CA GLY A 537 5.31 -23.02 -19.07
C GLY A 537 4.24 -23.01 -17.99
N GLN A 538 3.19 -22.23 -18.18
CA GLN A 538 2.00 -22.18 -17.34
C GLN A 538 0.75 -22.08 -18.23
N SER A 539 -0.09 -23.11 -18.21
CA SER A 539 -1.48 -23.08 -18.70
C SER A 539 -2.44 -23.08 -17.52
N GLU A 540 -3.68 -22.62 -17.72
CA GLU A 540 -4.72 -22.65 -16.68
C GLU A 540 -4.27 -21.95 -15.37
N ALA A 541 -3.41 -20.94 -15.49
CA ALA A 541 -2.89 -20.17 -14.38
C ALA A 541 -3.82 -19.00 -14.04
N GLY A 542 -3.80 -18.58 -12.78
CA GLY A 542 -4.38 -17.30 -12.39
C GLY A 542 -3.50 -16.17 -12.95
N CYS A 543 -4.12 -15.14 -13.53
CA CYS A 543 -3.39 -13.99 -14.06
C CYS A 543 -4.05 -12.68 -13.64
N CYS A 544 -3.26 -11.74 -13.13
CA CYS A 544 -3.73 -10.40 -12.82
C CYS A 544 -2.60 -9.36 -12.88
N SER A 545 -2.96 -8.08 -12.97
CA SER A 545 -2.00 -6.97 -12.93
C SER A 545 -2.06 -6.24 -11.59
N LEU A 546 -0.88 -5.96 -11.02
CA LEU A 546 -0.70 -5.23 -9.76
C LEU A 546 0.59 -4.39 -9.88
N ASP A 547 0.54 -3.10 -9.55
CA ASP A 547 1.70 -2.19 -9.55
C ASP A 547 2.56 -2.24 -10.82
N LYS A 548 1.91 -2.21 -12.00
CA LYS A 548 2.56 -2.31 -13.33
C LYS A 548 3.32 -3.62 -13.55
N LYS A 549 3.04 -4.64 -12.75
CA LYS A 549 3.52 -5.99 -12.94
C LYS A 549 2.36 -6.90 -13.28
N ILE A 550 2.65 -7.98 -13.97
CA ILE A 550 1.70 -9.04 -14.28
C ILE A 550 2.15 -10.28 -13.51
N TYR A 551 1.23 -10.84 -12.73
CA TYR A 551 1.45 -12.03 -11.91
C TYR A 551 0.78 -13.22 -12.61
N VAL A 552 1.53 -14.31 -12.81
CA VAL A 552 1.03 -15.58 -13.33
C VAL A 552 1.23 -16.66 -12.26
N ILE A 553 0.13 -17.14 -11.68
CA ILE A 553 0.11 -17.93 -10.44
C ILE A 553 -0.34 -19.35 -10.73
N GLY A 554 0.51 -20.31 -10.36
CA GLY A 554 0.23 -21.74 -10.44
C GLY A 554 0.02 -22.24 -11.87
N GLY A 555 -1.02 -23.01 -12.10
CA GLY A 555 -1.34 -23.60 -13.40
C GLY A 555 -0.71 -24.97 -13.62
N TYR A 556 -0.70 -25.38 -14.88
CA TYR A 556 -0.18 -26.66 -15.34
C TYR A 556 1.02 -26.46 -16.26
N ASN A 557 2.07 -27.24 -16.04
CA ASN A 557 3.25 -27.28 -16.90
C ASN A 557 3.22 -28.55 -17.75
N TRP A 558 3.10 -28.40 -19.08
CA TRP A 558 2.95 -29.54 -19.99
C TRP A 558 4.24 -30.30 -20.22
N HIS A 559 5.39 -29.63 -20.14
CA HIS A 559 6.69 -30.27 -20.23
C HIS A 559 6.96 -31.23 -19.05
N LEU A 560 6.62 -30.80 -17.83
CA LEU A 560 6.78 -31.58 -16.60
C LEU A 560 5.58 -32.48 -16.29
N ASN A 561 4.45 -32.28 -16.99
CA ASN A 561 3.20 -33.00 -16.81
C ASN A 561 2.70 -32.96 -15.35
N ASN A 562 2.74 -31.78 -14.72
CA ASN A 562 2.31 -31.57 -13.34
C ASN A 562 1.73 -30.17 -13.13
N VAL A 563 0.90 -30.01 -12.10
CA VAL A 563 0.51 -28.69 -11.60
C VAL A 563 1.70 -28.06 -10.87
N THR A 564 1.79 -26.74 -10.91
CA THR A 564 2.92 -25.99 -10.36
C THR A 564 2.46 -24.99 -9.31
N SER A 565 3.35 -24.66 -8.38
CA SER A 565 3.18 -23.59 -7.40
C SER A 565 3.98 -22.33 -7.75
N ILE A 566 4.63 -22.30 -8.92
CA ILE A 566 5.43 -21.13 -9.31
C ILE A 566 4.55 -19.90 -9.51
N VAL A 567 5.10 -18.74 -9.15
CA VAL A 567 4.55 -17.44 -9.49
C VAL A 567 5.56 -16.69 -10.32
N GLN A 568 5.23 -16.44 -11.59
CA GLN A 568 6.06 -15.64 -12.48
C GLN A 568 5.55 -14.20 -12.48
N VAL A 569 6.46 -13.24 -12.24
CA VAL A 569 6.14 -11.81 -12.18
C VAL A 569 6.85 -11.09 -13.31
N TYR A 570 6.08 -10.50 -14.22
CA TYR A 570 6.58 -9.75 -15.37
C TYR A 570 6.46 -8.26 -15.12
N ASN A 571 7.55 -7.51 -15.28
CA ASN A 571 7.56 -6.05 -15.16
C ASN A 571 7.30 -5.41 -16.54
N THR A 572 6.18 -4.68 -16.68
CA THR A 572 5.78 -4.11 -17.97
C THR A 572 6.61 -2.91 -18.42
N GLU A 573 7.40 -2.31 -17.52
CA GLU A 573 8.26 -1.16 -17.81
C GLU A 573 9.66 -1.59 -18.28
N THR A 574 10.22 -2.64 -17.68
CA THR A 574 11.58 -3.09 -17.99
C THR A 574 11.65 -4.25 -19.00
N ASP A 575 10.51 -4.88 -19.31
CA ASP A 575 10.46 -6.11 -20.11
C ASP A 575 11.29 -7.26 -19.50
N GLU A 576 11.26 -7.37 -18.18
CA GLU A 576 12.00 -8.38 -17.42
C GLU A 576 11.10 -9.18 -16.49
N TRP A 577 11.48 -10.44 -16.28
CA TRP A 577 10.87 -11.31 -15.29
C TRP A 577 11.61 -11.18 -13.96
N GLU A 578 10.89 -11.06 -12.85
CA GLU A 578 11.48 -10.94 -11.52
C GLU A 578 11.88 -12.31 -10.94
N ARG A 579 12.54 -12.33 -9.79
CA ARG A 579 12.96 -13.57 -9.11
C ARG A 579 11.77 -14.39 -8.65
N ASP A 580 12.00 -15.69 -8.44
CA ASP A 580 10.94 -16.65 -8.15
C ASP A 580 10.16 -16.32 -6.87
N LEU A 581 8.86 -16.15 -7.04
CA LEU A 581 7.85 -16.15 -5.98
C LEU A 581 7.14 -17.50 -6.02
N HIS A 582 6.74 -18.03 -4.86
CA HIS A 582 6.08 -19.32 -4.78
C HIS A 582 4.72 -19.17 -4.10
N PHE A 583 3.74 -19.85 -4.68
CA PHE A 583 2.43 -20.05 -4.10
C PHE A 583 2.49 -21.19 -3.07
N PRO A 584 1.70 -21.16 -1.97
CA PRO A 584 1.82 -22.15 -0.90
C PRO A 584 1.52 -23.59 -1.34
N GLU A 585 0.64 -23.76 -2.32
CA GLU A 585 0.23 -25.06 -2.85
C GLU A 585 0.35 -25.08 -4.38
N SER A 586 0.36 -26.25 -4.99
CA SER A 586 0.40 -26.38 -6.44
C SER A 586 -1.02 -26.62 -6.97
N PHE A 587 -1.59 -25.65 -7.68
CA PHE A 587 -2.96 -25.72 -8.21
C PHE A 587 -3.01 -25.33 -9.69
N ALA A 588 -3.91 -25.95 -10.44
CA ALA A 588 -4.35 -25.46 -11.76
C ALA A 588 -5.79 -24.94 -11.70
N GLY A 589 -6.17 -24.04 -12.61
CA GLY A 589 -7.49 -23.42 -12.62
C GLY A 589 -7.74 -22.46 -11.47
N ILE A 590 -6.67 -21.85 -10.94
CA ILE A 590 -6.73 -20.81 -9.91
C ILE A 590 -7.29 -19.54 -10.53
N ALA A 591 -8.20 -18.86 -9.83
CA ALA A 591 -8.64 -17.52 -10.20
C ALA A 591 -7.94 -16.48 -9.31
N CYS A 592 -7.57 -15.32 -9.84
CA CYS A 592 -6.96 -14.26 -9.02
C CYS A 592 -7.32 -12.86 -9.50
N THR A 593 -7.28 -11.90 -8.57
CA THR A 593 -7.57 -10.49 -8.87
C THR A 593 -6.95 -9.57 -7.80
N PRO A 594 -6.58 -8.33 -8.11
CA PRO A 594 -6.16 -7.35 -7.11
C PRO A 594 -7.38 -6.70 -6.43
N ILE A 595 -7.36 -6.57 -5.10
CA ILE A 595 -8.35 -5.83 -4.32
C ILE A 595 -7.71 -5.15 -3.12
N ILE A 596 -8.37 -4.12 -2.60
CA ILE A 596 -8.03 -3.50 -1.32
C ILE A 596 -8.72 -4.29 -0.20
N LEU A 597 -7.95 -4.70 0.81
CA LEU A 597 -8.45 -5.36 2.02
C LEU A 597 -8.43 -4.38 3.21
N PRO A 598 -9.33 -4.53 4.19
CA PRO A 598 -9.26 -3.77 5.43
C PRO A 598 -7.94 -4.03 6.17
N GLN A 599 -7.34 -2.99 6.76
CA GLN A 599 -6.11 -3.11 7.57
C GLN A 599 -6.35 -3.67 8.99
N ASN A 600 -7.51 -4.29 9.21
CA ASN A 600 -7.87 -4.92 10.46
C ASN A 600 -7.40 -6.37 10.46
N THR A 601 -6.09 -6.56 10.60
CA THR A 601 -5.52 -7.87 10.94
C THR A 601 -5.76 -8.16 12.42
N THR A 602 -7.02 -8.33 12.80
CA THR A 602 -7.30 -9.23 13.93
C THR A 602 -7.37 -10.64 13.35
N GLN A 603 -6.27 -11.36 13.52
CA GLN A 603 -6.26 -12.82 13.56
C GLN A 603 -7.46 -13.27 14.40
N ARG A 604 -8.29 -14.14 13.83
CA ARG A 604 -9.03 -15.11 14.62
C ARG A 604 -8.33 -16.44 14.52
#